data_AF-A0A7L3U068-F1
#
_entry.id   AF-A0A7L3U068-F1
#
_cell.length_a   1.000
_cell.length_b   1.000
_cell.length_c   1.000
_cell.angle_alpha   90.00
_cell.angle_beta   90.00
_cell.angle_gamma   90.00
#
_symmetry.space_group_name_H-M   'P 1'
#
loop_
_entity.id
_entity.type
_entity.pdbx_description
1 polymer ?
#
loop_
_entity_poly.entity_id
_entity_poly.type
_entity_poly.pdbx_seq_one_letter_code
_entity_poly.pdbx_strand_id
1 'polypeptide(L)' 'SLFSVVKNQLSIVPVGVKESHQTTIFRIIAAILHLGNLEIQGERDGEACSVSSEDEHLNNFCGLLGVEHSQMQHWLCHRK' A
#
# COMPACT_ATOMS: atom_id res chain seq x y z
N SER A 1 7.03 -31.33 -16.07
CA SER A 1 6.25 -31.79 -14.91
C SER A 1 6.90 -31.48 -13.56
N LEU A 2 7.43 -30.27 -13.36
CA LEU A 2 7.78 -29.71 -12.05
C LEU A 2 7.45 -28.20 -12.05
N PHE A 3 7.75 -27.54 -13.17
CA PHE A 3 7.31 -26.18 -13.51
C PHE A 3 5.78 -25.96 -13.42
N SER A 4 4.95 -26.94 -13.83
CA SER A 4 3.48 -26.81 -13.72
C SER A 4 2.96 -26.97 -12.29
N VAL A 5 3.68 -27.71 -11.43
CA VAL A 5 3.28 -27.93 -10.03
C VAL A 5 3.65 -26.71 -9.17
N VAL A 6 4.79 -26.07 -9.45
CA VAL A 6 5.19 -24.82 -8.77
C VAL A 6 4.21 -23.68 -9.07
N LYS A 7 3.69 -23.59 -10.30
CA LYS A 7 2.61 -22.65 -10.63
C LYS A 7 1.32 -22.89 -9.84
N ASN A 8 1.12 -24.11 -9.31
CA ASN A 8 -0.11 -24.53 -8.64
C ASN A 8 0.01 -24.54 -7.10
N GLN A 9 1.18 -24.26 -6.52
CA GLN A 9 1.40 -24.25 -5.06
C GLN A 9 1.37 -22.84 -4.43
N LEU A 10 1.11 -21.81 -5.24
CA LEU A 10 0.76 -20.46 -4.78
C LEU A 10 -0.54 -20.04 -5.48
N SER A 11 -1.62 -20.76 -5.24
CA SER A 11 -2.91 -20.54 -5.92
C SER A 11 -3.58 -19.27 -5.40
N ILE A 12 -3.09 -18.11 -5.84
CA ILE A 12 -3.82 -16.83 -5.77
C ILE A 12 -4.51 -16.52 -7.11
N VAL A 13 -4.45 -17.42 -8.10
CA VAL A 13 -5.23 -17.29 -9.33
C VAL A 13 -5.77 -18.65 -9.74
N PRO A 14 -7.05 -18.93 -9.42
CA PRO A 14 -8.00 -19.18 -10.52
C PRO A 14 -9.43 -18.75 -10.14
N VAL A 15 -9.76 -17.48 -10.31
CA VAL A 15 -11.17 -17.04 -10.40
C VAL A 15 -11.25 -16.15 -11.64
N GLY A 16 -12.20 -16.47 -12.52
CA GLY A 16 -12.42 -15.90 -13.87
C GLY A 16 -12.62 -14.38 -13.92
N VAL A 17 -11.59 -13.66 -13.53
CA VAL A 17 -11.46 -12.23 -13.44
C VAL A 17 -10.35 -11.90 -14.43
N LYS A 18 -10.63 -11.06 -15.45
CA LYS A 18 -9.61 -10.61 -16.42
C LYS A 18 -8.35 -10.20 -15.65
N GLU A 19 -7.16 -10.61 -16.12
CA GLU A 19 -5.86 -10.32 -15.47
C GLU A 19 -5.75 -8.88 -14.98
N SER A 20 -6.28 -7.93 -15.75
CA SER A 20 -6.36 -6.50 -15.40
C SER A 20 -7.03 -6.21 -14.04
N HIS A 21 -8.09 -6.93 -13.70
CA HIS A 21 -8.84 -6.73 -12.46
C HIS A 21 -8.14 -7.41 -11.28
N GLN A 22 -7.50 -8.57 -11.49
CA GLN A 22 -6.68 -9.21 -10.46
C GLN A 22 -5.50 -8.30 -10.09
N THR A 23 -4.83 -7.70 -11.08
CA THR A 23 -3.77 -6.71 -10.83
C THR A 23 -4.27 -5.54 -10.01
N THR A 24 -5.46 -4.98 -10.32
CA THR A 24 -6.05 -3.90 -9.52
C THR A 24 -6.32 -4.33 -8.07
N ILE A 25 -6.88 -5.52 -7.87
CA ILE A 25 -7.15 -6.07 -6.53
C ILE A 25 -5.84 -6.21 -5.75
N PHE A 26 -4.80 -6.80 -6.36
CA PHE A 26 -3.48 -6.93 -5.72
C PHE A 26 -2.83 -5.59 -5.41
N ARG A 27 -2.96 -4.60 -6.30
CA ARG A 27 -2.46 -3.24 -6.05
C ARG A 27 -3.14 -2.58 -4.85
N ILE A 28 -4.46 -2.76 -4.70
CA ILE A 28 -5.21 -2.24 -3.55
C ILE A 28 -4.77 -2.93 -2.27
N ILE A 29 -4.67 -4.27 -2.27
CA ILE A 29 -4.22 -5.03 -1.10
C ILE A 29 -2.80 -4.62 -0.70
N ALA A 30 -1.88 -4.54 -1.66
CA ALA A 30 -0.52 -4.10 -1.41
C ALA A 30 -0.48 -2.68 -0.83
N ALA A 31 -1.26 -1.75 -1.37
CA ALA A 31 -1.35 -0.39 -0.83
C ALA A 31 -1.80 -0.41 0.63
N ILE A 32 -2.86 -1.15 0.98
CA ILE A 32 -3.34 -1.28 2.36
C ILE A 32 -2.25 -1.85 3.29
N LEU A 33 -1.49 -2.85 2.82
CA LEU A 33 -0.40 -3.44 3.59
C LEU A 33 0.73 -2.43 3.85
N HIS A 34 1.12 -1.65 2.84
CA HIS A 34 2.10 -0.58 3.04
C HIS A 34 1.57 0.47 4.04
N LEU A 35 0.30 0.89 3.90
CA LEU A 35 -0.30 1.86 4.81
C LEU A 35 -0.29 1.38 6.27
N GLY A 36 -0.52 0.08 6.52
CA GLY A 36 -0.49 -0.51 7.86
C GLY A 36 0.90 -0.53 8.51
N ASN A 37 1.97 -0.40 7.72
CA ASN A 37 3.34 -0.35 8.19
C ASN A 37 3.88 1.08 8.31
N LEU A 38 3.05 2.10 8.11
CA LEU A 38 3.46 3.49 8.28
C LEU A 38 3.70 3.81 9.75
N GLU A 39 4.87 4.38 10.03
CA GLU A 39 5.18 4.93 11.34
C GLU A 39 4.76 6.40 11.40
N ILE A 40 3.71 6.66 12.19
CA ILE A 40 3.27 8.02 12.51
C ILE A 40 4.02 8.49 13.76
N GLN A 41 4.82 9.54 13.60
CA GLN A 41 5.60 10.14 14.67
C GLN A 41 4.79 11.25 15.33
N GLY A 42 4.44 11.09 16.60
CA GLY A 42 3.82 12.15 17.41
C GLY A 42 4.84 13.18 17.87
N GLU A 43 4.48 14.46 17.86
CA GLU A 43 5.26 15.51 18.51
C GLU A 43 5.06 15.48 20.04
N ARG A 44 6.03 16.04 20.79
CA ARG A 44 6.07 15.96 22.27
C ARG A 44 4.86 16.56 22.96
N ASP A 45 4.16 17.48 22.31
CA ASP A 45 2.99 18.16 22.86
C ASP A 45 1.67 17.43 22.53
N GLY A 46 1.70 16.35 21.74
CA GLY A 46 0.52 15.55 21.36
C GLY A 46 -0.45 16.23 20.38
N GLU A 47 -0.24 17.50 20.08
CA GLU A 47 -1.11 18.30 19.19
C GLU A 47 -0.81 18.09 17.69
N ALA A 48 0.35 17.51 17.36
CA ALA A 48 0.77 17.28 15.99
C ALA A 48 1.37 15.88 15.81
N CYS A 49 1.19 15.32 14.62
CA CYS A 49 1.91 14.14 14.18
C CYS A 49 2.48 14.36 12.78
N SER A 50 3.50 13.59 12.43
CA SER A 50 4.16 13.64 11.13
C SER A 50 4.48 12.24 10.64
N VAL A 51 4.56 12.09 9.32
CA VAL A 51 5.12 10.90 8.66
C VAL A 51 6.38 11.35 7.93
N SER A 52 7.42 10.51 7.91
CA SER A 52 8.66 10.83 7.19
C SER A 52 8.39 10.98 5.70
N SER A 53 8.93 12.03 5.09
CA SER A 53 8.83 12.24 3.63
C SER A 53 9.65 11.23 2.83
N GLU A 54 10.57 10.52 3.48
CA GLU A 54 11.38 9.45 2.89
C GLU A 54 10.83 8.04 3.23
N ASP A 55 9.64 7.96 3.84
CA ASP A 55 9.04 6.68 4.22
C ASP A 55 8.76 5.81 2.98
N GLU A 56 9.36 4.62 2.95
CA GLU A 56 9.24 3.68 1.84
C GLU A 56 7.80 3.18 1.68
N HIS A 57 7.09 2.96 2.79
CA HIS A 57 5.72 2.46 2.75
C HIS A 57 4.77 3.53 2.20
N LEU A 58 4.97 4.81 2.54
CA LEU A 58 4.15 5.90 2.00
C LEU A 58 4.39 6.05 0.50
N ASN A 59 5.65 6.00 0.06
CA ASN A 59 6.02 6.05 -1.35
C ASN A 59 5.40 4.90 -2.16
N ASN A 60 5.47 3.66 -1.65
CA ASN A 60 4.86 2.51 -2.29
C ASN A 60 3.32 2.60 -2.34
N PHE A 61 2.68 3.03 -1.25
CA PHE A 61 1.24 3.27 -1.21
C PHE A 61 0.81 4.29 -2.29
N CYS A 62 1.50 5.43 -2.36
CA CYS A 62 1.23 6.48 -3.34
C CYS A 62 1.44 6.00 -4.77
N GLY A 63 2.51 5.27 -5.05
CA GLY A 63 2.78 4.68 -6.37
C GLY A 63 1.75 3.63 -6.80
N LEU A 64 1.28 2.81 -5.85
CA LEU A 64 0.29 1.76 -6.13
C LEU A 64 -1.08 2.33 -6.47
N LEU A 65 -1.51 3.40 -5.78
CA LEU A 65 -2.82 4.04 -5.98
C LEU A 65 -2.79 5.23 -6.94
N GLY A 66 -1.61 5.72 -7.32
CA GLY A 66 -1.45 6.89 -8.19
C GLY A 66 -1.87 8.20 -7.51
N VAL A 67 -1.65 8.30 -6.20
CA VAL A 67 -1.97 9.50 -5.41
C VAL A 67 -0.70 10.29 -5.08
N GLU A 68 -0.86 11.58 -4.83
CA GLU A 68 0.26 12.49 -4.61
C GLU A 68 0.78 12.39 -3.16
N HIS A 69 2.10 12.26 -3.01
CA HIS A 69 2.73 11.96 -1.72
C HIS A 69 2.55 13.09 -0.69
N SER A 70 2.79 14.34 -1.09
CA SER A 70 2.72 15.47 -0.15
C SER A 70 1.28 15.72 0.33
N GLN A 71 0.29 15.58 -0.54
CA GLN A 71 -1.11 15.58 -0.15
C GLN A 71 -1.43 14.47 0.83
N MET A 72 -1.03 13.22 0.54
CA MET A 72 -1.34 12.10 1.44
C MET A 72 -0.71 12.29 2.82
N GLN A 73 0.56 12.72 2.87
CA GLN A 73 1.24 13.05 4.13
C GLN A 73 0.48 14.13 4.91
N HIS A 74 -0.01 15.17 4.22
CA HIS A 74 -0.82 16.22 4.86
C HIS A 74 -2.13 15.66 5.41
N TRP A 75 -2.87 14.85 4.64
CA TRP A 75 -4.15 14.27 5.06
C TRP A 75 -4.04 13.30 6.24
N LEU A 76 -2.93 12.55 6.33
CA LEU A 76 -2.69 11.63 7.45
C LEU A 76 -2.44 12.35 8.77
N CYS A 77 -1.84 13.54 8.70
CA CYS A 77 -1.39 14.29 9.87
C CYS A 77 -2.30 15.46 10.25
N HIS A 78 -3.19 15.89 9.36
CA HIS A 78 -4.07 17.02 9.58
C HIS A 78 -5.52 16.60 9.41
N ARG A 79 -6.31 16.81 10.46
CA ARG A 79 -7.77 16.71 10.40
C ARG A 79 -8.34 17.99 9.79
N LYS A 80 -9.34 17.89 8.90
CA LYS A 80 -10.14 19.06 8.46
C LYS A 80 -10.90 19.70 9.61
#